data_AF-A0A0N0T5R2-F1
#
_entry.id   AF-A0A0N0T5R2-F1
#
_cell.length_a   1.000
_cell.length_b   1.000
_cell.length_c   1.000
_cell.angle_alpha   90.00
_cell.angle_beta   90.00
_cell.angle_gamma   90.00
#
_symmetry.space_group_name_H-M   'P 1'
#
loop_
_entity.id
_entity.type
_entity.pdbx_description
1 polymer ?
#
loop_
_entity_poly.entity_id
_entity_poly.type
_entity_poly.pdbx_seq_one_letter_code
_entity_poly.pdbx_strand_id
1 'polypeptide(L)' 'MSTPDIRVEKGHAEPEEVAAITAILLARAAARPEPSATHRARAKAGWRRLEREPGFRAPHSWH' A
#
# COMPACT_ATOMS: atom_id res chain seq x y z
N MET A 1 -21.91 -19.71 10.69
CA MET A 1 -21.71 -18.71 11.77
C MET A 1 -21.18 -17.46 11.10
N SER A 2 -21.81 -16.29 11.31
CA SER A 2 -21.30 -15.04 10.73
C SER A 2 -20.08 -14.59 11.53
N THR A 3 -18.92 -14.54 10.89
CA THR A 3 -17.74 -13.94 11.49
C THR A 3 -17.86 -12.43 11.38
N PRO A 4 -17.62 -11.66 12.45
CA PRO A 4 -17.62 -10.21 12.37
C PRO A 4 -16.49 -9.74 11.45
N ASP A 5 -16.73 -8.69 10.67
CA ASP A 5 -15.74 -8.13 9.73
C ASP A 5 -14.55 -7.48 10.46
N ILE A 6 -14.73 -7.07 11.72
CA ILE A 6 -13.71 -6.44 12.57
C ILE A 6 -13.83 -6.96 14.00
N ARG A 7 -12.68 -7.22 14.65
CA ARG A 7 -12.60 -7.66 16.06
C ARG A 7 -11.46 -6.95 16.78
N VAL A 8 -11.66 -6.67 18.07
CA VAL A 8 -10.60 -6.23 18.98
C VAL A 8 -9.91 -7.46 19.58
N GLU A 9 -8.62 -7.64 19.29
CA GLU A 9 -7.86 -8.82 19.76
C GLU A 9 -7.34 -8.67 21.18
N LYS A 10 -7.11 -7.44 21.65
CA LYS A 10 -6.57 -7.12 22.98
C LYS A 10 -7.15 -5.81 23.48
N GLY A 11 -7.46 -5.75 24.78
CA GLY A 11 -8.00 -4.56 25.42
C GLY A 11 -9.47 -4.30 25.07
N HIS A 12 -9.91 -3.08 25.36
CA HIS A 12 -11.23 -2.54 25.06
C HIS A 12 -11.04 -1.25 24.25
N ALA A 13 -11.92 -1.01 23.29
CA ALA A 13 -11.90 0.21 22.49
C ALA A 13 -13.01 1.13 23.03
N GLU A 14 -12.64 2.34 23.44
CA GLU A 14 -13.61 3.31 23.92
C GLU A 14 -14.61 3.67 22.80
N PRO A 15 -15.84 4.08 23.15
CA PRO A 15 -16.87 4.44 22.17
C PRO A 15 -16.37 5.42 21.09
N GLU A 16 -15.52 6.38 21.47
CA GLU A 16 -14.90 7.35 20.59
C GLU A 16 -13.96 6.70 19.57
N GLU A 17 -13.20 5.68 19.97
CA GLU A 17 -12.26 4.97 19.09
C GLU A 17 -13.03 4.12 18.07
N VAL A 18 -14.09 3.43 18.51
CA VAL A 18 -14.98 2.67 17.62
C VAL A 18 -15.67 3.61 16.62
N ALA A 19 -16.14 4.78 17.08
CA ALA A 19 -16.75 5.78 16.22
C ALA A 19 -15.74 6.32 15.18
N ALA A 20 -14.49 6.58 15.58
CA ALA A 20 -13.45 7.05 14.67
C ALA A 20 -13.15 6.03 13.56
N ILE A 21 -12.97 4.76 13.91
CA ILE A 21 -12.74 3.69 12.93
C ILE A 21 -13.95 3.55 11.99
N THR A 22 -15.16 3.57 12.54
CA THR A 22 -16.40 3.50 11.74
C THR A 22 -16.50 4.67 10.76
N ALA A 23 -16.24 5.89 11.22
CA ALA A 23 -16.27 7.09 10.37
C ALA A 23 -15.26 7.00 9.22
N ILE A 24 -14.04 6.51 9.48
CA ILE A 24 -13.02 6.31 8.45
C ILE A 24 -13.48 5.27 7.44
N LEU A 25 -14.02 4.13 7.88
CA LEU A 25 -14.48 3.07 6.98
C LEU A 25 -15.64 3.54 6.11
N LEU A 26 -16.61 4.26 6.67
CA LEU A 26 -17.70 4.86 5.91
C LEU A 26 -17.20 5.90 4.91
N ALA A 27 -16.28 6.78 5.32
CA ALA A 27 -15.67 7.75 4.41
C ALA A 27 -14.93 7.08 3.25
N ARG A 28 -14.20 5.98 3.53
CA ARG A 28 -13.47 5.21 2.51
C ARG A 28 -14.41 4.45 1.57
N ALA A 29 -15.52 3.93 2.08
CA ALA A 29 -16.55 3.28 1.27
C ALA A 29 -17.31 4.27 0.38
N ALA A 30 -17.57 5.48 0.89
CA ALA A 30 -18.20 6.56 0.14
C ALA A 30 -17.26 7.20 -0.90
N ALA A 31 -15.96 7.19 -0.64
CA ALA A 31 -14.96 7.67 -1.59
C ALA A 31 -14.93 6.76 -2.82
N ARG A 32 -15.58 7.19 -3.90
CA ARG A 32 -15.44 6.53 -5.20
C ARG A 32 -13.97 6.65 -5.61
N PRO A 33 -13.26 5.54 -5.85
CA PRO A 33 -11.95 5.64 -6.45
C PRO A 33 -12.16 6.27 -7.82
N GLU A 34 -11.65 7.49 -8.01
CA GLU A 34 -11.44 8.01 -9.34
C GLU A 34 -10.69 6.91 -10.12
N PRO A 35 -11.13 6.55 -11.33
CA PRO A 35 -10.38 5.60 -12.14
C PRO A 35 -8.98 6.18 -12.21
N SER A 36 -8.04 5.50 -11.55
CA SER A 36 -6.65 5.90 -11.55
C SER A 36 -6.29 6.14 -13.00
N ALA A 37 -6.05 7.40 -13.36
CA ALA A 37 -5.32 7.71 -14.58
C ALA A 37 -4.12 6.79 -14.52
N THR A 38 -4.09 5.79 -15.41
CA THR A 38 -3.24 4.60 -15.37
C THR A 38 -1.99 4.95 -14.59
N HIS A 39 -1.90 4.52 -13.32
CA HIS A 39 -0.73 4.81 -12.50
C HIS A 39 0.46 4.40 -13.35
N ARG A 40 1.17 5.36 -13.96
CA ARG A 40 2.36 5.07 -14.76
C ARG A 40 3.19 4.23 -13.83
N ALA A 41 3.38 2.95 -14.20
CA ALA A 41 3.91 1.94 -13.32
C ALA A 41 5.06 2.58 -12.55
N ARG A 42 4.86 2.83 -11.26
CA ARG A 42 5.84 3.59 -10.46
C ARG A 42 7.16 2.88 -10.69
N ALA A 43 8.17 3.61 -11.16
CA ALA A 43 9.46 3.03 -11.52
C ALA A 43 9.87 2.09 -10.38
N LYS A 44 9.76 0.79 -10.64
CA LYS A 44 10.00 -0.23 -9.63
C LYS A 44 11.46 -0.02 -9.28
N ALA A 45 11.76 0.27 -8.01
CA ALA A 45 13.14 0.44 -7.59
C ALA A 45 13.90 -0.79 -8.10
N GLY A 46 14.84 -0.55 -9.01
CA GLY A 46 15.56 -1.59 -9.71
C GLY A 46 16.60 -2.15 -8.78
N TRP A 47 16.18 -2.80 -7.70
CA TRP A 47 17.03 -3.55 -6.80
C TRP A 47 17.69 -4.64 -7.65
N ARG A 48 18.85 -4.31 -8.21
CA ARG A 48 19.63 -5.22 -9.05
C ARG A 48 20.52 -6.02 -8.11
N ARG A 49 20.61 -7.30 -8.42
CA ARG A 49 21.56 -8.22 -7.81
C ARG A 49 22.94 -7.89 -8.35
N LEU A 50 23.70 -7.10 -7.61
CA LEU A 50 25.01 -6.59 -8.03
C LEU A 50 25.99 -7.74 -8.29
N GLU A 51 25.79 -8.89 -7.66
CA GLU A 51 26.53 -10.14 -7.88
C GLU A 51 26.35 -10.75 -9.28
N ARG A 52 25.35 -10.29 -10.05
CA ARG A 52 25.07 -10.75 -11.43
C ARG A 52 25.43 -9.71 -12.50
N GLU A 53 25.93 -8.55 -12.09
CA GLU A 53 26.31 -7.47 -12.99
C GLU A 53 27.84 -7.46 -13.16
N PRO A 54 28.37 -7.21 -14.36
CA PRO A 54 29.80 -6.99 -14.53
C PRO A 54 30.25 -5.85 -13.62
N GLY A 55 31.27 -6.09 -12.78
CA GLY A 55 31.76 -5.12 -11.79
C GLY A 55 32.30 -3.81 -12.40
N PHE A 56 32.46 -3.76 -13.72
CA PHE A 56 32.84 -2.57 -14.46
C PHE A 56 31.90 -2.37 -15.66
N ARG A 57 31.22 -1.22 -15.70
CA ARG A 57 30.53 -0.72 -16.90
C ARG A 57 31.35 0.41 -17.50
N ALA A 58 31.68 0.29 -18.78
CA ALA A 58 32.43 1.32 -19.47
C ALA A 58 31.59 2.62 -19.58
N PRO A 59 32.20 3.82 -19.47
CA PRO A 59 31.47 5.11 -19.43
C PRO A 59 30.56 5.38 -20.65
N HIS A 60 30.86 4.74 -21.78
CA HIS A 60 30.17 4.89 -23.07
C HIS A 60 29.03 3.89 -23.30
N SER A 61 28.56 3.18 -22.27
CA SER A 61 27.59 2.07 -22.37
C SER A 61 26.11 2.48 -22.17
N TRP A 62 25.77 3.76 -22.24
CA TRP A 62 24.40 4.23 -22.10
C TRP A 62 23.67 4.10 -23.45
N HIS A 63 22.55 3.39 -23.47
CA HIS A 63 21.61 3.29 -24.60
C HIS A 63 20.20 3.62 -24.11
#